data_AF-A0A434UZY4-F1
#
_entry.id   AF-A0A434UZY4-F1
#
_cell.length_a   1.000
_cell.length_b   1.000
_cell.length_c   1.000
_cell.angle_alpha   90.00
_cell.angle_beta   90.00
_cell.angle_gamma   90.00
#
_symmetry.space_group_name_H-M   'P 1'
#
loop_
_entity.id
_entity.type
_entity.pdbx_description
1 polymer ?
#
loop_
_entity_poly.entity_id
_entity_poly.type
_entity_poly.pdbx_seq_one_letter_code
_entity_poly.pdbx_strand_id
1 'polypeptide(L)' 'MLLGASLLLKALAIPLLARIAWVDFTTQKITNRDVLLLLCLGLGSLQLLSVQSGSWWDMGLSALAGLL' A
#
# COMPACT_ATOMS: atom_id res chain seq x y z
N MET A 1 -3.40 -18.25 -7.41
CA MET A 1 -3.89 -16.95 -7.94
C MET A 1 -3.53 -15.78 -7.02
N LEU A 2 -3.79 -15.84 -5.70
CA LEU A 2 -3.38 -14.78 -4.75
C LEU A 2 -1.87 -14.48 -4.70
N LEU A 3 -1.02 -15.50 -4.77
CA LEU A 3 0.44 -15.32 -4.80
C LEU A 3 0.90 -14.45 -5.98
N GLY A 4 0.32 -14.65 -7.18
CA GLY A 4 0.63 -13.85 -8.36
C GLY A 4 0.19 -12.39 -8.20
N ALA A 5 -1.00 -12.15 -7.65
CA ALA A 5 -1.49 -10.80 -7.39
C ALA A 5 -0.65 -10.07 -6.32
N SER A 6 -0.21 -10.77 -5.27
CA SER A 6 0.67 -10.21 -4.24
C SER A 6 2.06 -9.87 -4.77
N LEU A 7 2.61 -10.73 -5.64
CA LEU A 7 3.88 -10.48 -6.33
C LEU A 7 3.80 -9.28 -7.28
N LEU A 8 2.73 -9.18 -8.08
CA LEU A 8 2.48 -8.04 -8.97
C LEU A 8 2.33 -6.74 -8.16
N LEU A 9 1.58 -6.78 -7.06
CA LEU A 9 1.41 -5.63 -6.18
C LEU A 9 2.77 -5.18 -5.61
N LYS A 10 3.60 -6.09 -5.11
CA LYS A 10 4.95 -5.76 -4.61
C LYS A 10 5.85 -5.21 -5.73
N ALA A 11 5.83 -5.83 -6.90
CA ALA A 11 6.62 -5.41 -8.05
C ALA A 11 6.24 -4.01 -8.57
N LEU A 12 4.98 -3.58 -8.39
CA LEU A 12 4.53 -2.22 -8.71
C LEU A 12 4.73 -1.25 -7.55
N ALA A 13 4.49 -1.68 -6.31
CA ALA A 13 4.58 -0.84 -5.13
C ALA A 13 6.02 -0.39 -4.87
N ILE A 14 7.01 -1.28 -4.98
CA ILE A 14 8.42 -0.98 -4.72
C ILE A 14 8.95 0.16 -5.63
N PRO A 15 8.82 0.10 -6.97
CA PRO A 15 9.30 1.19 -7.82
C PRO A 15 8.46 2.47 -7.65
N LEU A 16 7.16 2.35 -7.35
CA LEU A 16 6.31 3.52 -7.13
C LEU A 16 6.70 4.25 -5.83
N LEU A 17 6.92 3.50 -4.74
CA LEU A 17 7.44 4.00 -3.47
C LEU A 17 8.82 4.63 -3.63
N ALA A 18 9.72 3.95 -4.34
CA ALA A 18 11.06 4.49 -4.60
C ALA A 18 11.00 5.81 -5.39
N ARG A 19 10.11 5.90 -6.40
CA ARG A 19 9.93 7.12 -7.18
C ARG A 19 9.32 8.25 -6.36
N ILE A 20 8.27 7.95 -5.57
CA ILE A 20 7.63 8.94 -4.69
C ILE A 20 8.63 9.44 -3.66
N ALA A 21 9.35 8.54 -2.99
CA ALA A 21 10.37 8.93 -2.01
C ALA A 21 11.47 9.78 -2.66
N TRP A 22 11.96 9.41 -3.84
CA TRP A 22 12.97 10.19 -4.54
C TRP A 22 12.49 11.61 -4.90
N VAL A 23 11.27 11.73 -5.43
CA VAL A 23 10.67 13.02 -5.78
C VAL A 23 10.41 13.84 -4.51
N ASP A 24 9.91 13.22 -3.45
CA ASP A 24 9.62 13.88 -2.18
C ASP A 24 10.89 14.37 -1.47
N PHE A 25 11.96 13.56 -1.42
CA PHE A 25 13.25 14.00 -0.86
C PHE A 25 13.91 15.12 -1.67
N THR A 26 13.72 15.15 -2.99
CA THR A 26 14.29 16.21 -3.85
C THR A 26 13.47 17.50 -3.82
N THR A 27 12.15 17.42 -3.62
CA THR A 27 11.25 18.59 -3.65
C THR A 27 10.77 19.06 -2.28
N GLN A 28 11.00 18.27 -1.21
CA GLN A 28 10.52 18.49 0.15
C GLN A 28 9.01 18.78 0.22
N LYS A 29 8.25 18.26 -0.75
CA LYS A 29 6.81 18.46 -0.85
C LYS A 29 6.14 17.16 -1.29
N ILE A 30 5.35 16.60 -0.38
CA ILE A 30 4.48 15.47 -0.67
C ILE A 30 3.28 16.01 -1.48
N THR A 31 3.10 15.53 -2.70
CA THR A 31 1.92 15.90 -3.50
C THR A 31 0.70 15.08 -3.06
N ASN A 32 -0.50 15.69 -3.05
CA ASN A 32 -1.74 14.99 -2.69
C ASN A 32 -1.99 13.74 -3.53
N ARG A 33 -1.49 13.73 -4.78
CA ARG A 33 -1.58 12.57 -5.67
C ARG A 33 -0.77 11.40 -5.14
N ASP A 34 0.45 11.66 -4.66
CA ASP A 34 1.32 10.60 -4.13
C ASP A 34 0.76 10.03 -2.83
N VAL A 35 0.19 10.87 -1.95
CA VAL A 35 -0.53 10.40 -0.76
C VAL A 35 -1.69 9.48 -1.14
N LEU A 36 -2.49 9.86 -2.14
CA LEU A 36 -3.63 9.04 -2.58
C LEU A 36 -3.17 7.70 -3.19
N LEU A 37 -2.07 7.71 -3.93
CA LEU A 37 -1.48 6.50 -4.52
C LEU A 37 -0.93 5.57 -3.43
N LEU A 38 -0.26 6.11 -2.41
CA LEU A 38 0.22 5.36 -1.25
C LEU A 38 -0.94 4.78 -0.44
N LEU A 39 -1.99 5.57 -0.21
CA LEU A 39 -3.22 5.11 0.44
C LEU A 39 -3.86 3.95 -0.34
N CYS A 40 -3.99 4.07 -1.65
CA CYS A 40 -4.56 3.03 -2.51
C CYS A 40 -3.72 1.75 -2.48
N LEU A 41 -2.40 1.85 -2.54
CA LEU A 41 -1.48 0.71 -2.40
C LEU A 41 -1.60 0.05 -1.03
N GLY A 42 -1.69 0.83 0.05
CA GLY A 42 -1.89 0.34 1.41
C GLY A 42 -3.21 -0.43 1.56
N LEU A 43 -4.31 0.16 1.11
CA LEU A 43 -5.64 -0.46 1.15
C LEU A 43 -5.70 -1.73 0.29
N GLY A 44 -5.12 -1.72 -0.92
CA GLY A 44 -5.04 -2.89 -1.79
C GLY A 44 -4.22 -4.03 -1.17
N SER A 45 -3.13 -3.71 -0.47
CA SER A 45 -2.34 -4.68 0.30
C SER A 45 -3.16 -5.31 1.43
N LEU A 46 -3.87 -4.50 2.22
CA LEU A 46 -4.72 -4.98 3.31
C LEU A 46 -5.86 -5.87 2.80
N GLN A 47 -6.48 -5.51 1.67
CA GLN A 47 -7.52 -6.33 1.04
C GLN A 47 -6.99 -7.70 0.61
N LEU A 48 -5.82 -7.75 -0.01
CA LEU A 48 -5.17 -9.03 -0.37
C LEU A 48 -4.86 -9.88 0.86
N LEU A 49 -4.42 -9.26 1.96
CA LEU A 49 -4.13 -9.92 3.23
C LEU A 49 -5.40 -10.46 3.91
N SER A 50 -6.51 -9.72 3.82
CA SER A 50 -7.82 -10.16 4.31
C SER A 50 -8.38 -11.32 3.51
N VAL A 51 -8.27 -11.28 2.19
CA VAL A 51 -8.68 -12.40 1.33
C VAL A 51 -7.82 -13.63 1.60
N GLN A 52 -6.52 -13.47 1.88
CA GLN A 52 -5.64 -14.58 2.24
C GLN A 52 -5.96 -15.17 3.62
N SER A 53 -6.24 -14.33 4.62
CA SER A 53 -6.56 -14.76 5.98
C SER A 53 -8.01 -15.25 6.14
N GLY A 54 -8.88 -14.93 5.18
CA GLY A 54 -10.32 -15.20 5.28
C GLY A 54 -11.03 -14.35 6.35
N SER A 55 -10.30 -13.47 7.02
CA SER A 55 -10.76 -12.69 8.17
C SER A 55 -10.93 -11.24 7.77
N TRP A 56 -12.18 -10.78 7.81
CA TRP A 56 -12.55 -9.39 7.57
C TRP A 56 -12.25 -8.53 8.80
N TRP A 57 -12.15 -9.15 9.98
CA TRP A 57 -11.85 -8.50 11.25
C TRP A 57 -10.38 -8.08 11.35
N ASP A 58 -9.46 -8.95 10.90
CA ASP A 58 -8.02 -8.63 10.85
C ASP A 58 -7.71 -7.49 9.89
N MET A 59 -8.55 -7.27 8.88
CA MET A 59 -8.44 -6.11 7.98
C MET A 59 -8.71 -4.80 8.71
N GLY A 60 -9.77 -4.74 9.54
CA GLY A 60 -10.12 -3.55 10.31
C GLY A 60 -9.05 -3.20 11.35
N LEU A 61 -8.52 -4.22 12.04
CA LEU A 61 -7.41 -4.06 12.99
C LEU A 61 -6.12 -3.59 12.31
N SER A 62 -5.79 -4.14 11.14
CA SER A 62 -4.60 -3.73 10.39
C SER A 62 -4.72 -2.31 9.81
N ALA A 63 -5.93 -1.89 9.43
CA ALA A 63 -6.19 -0.51 9.01
C ALA A 63 -6.04 0.48 10.18
N LEU A 64 -6.53 0.13 11.37
CA LEU A 64 -6.35 0.93 12.59
C LEU A 64 -4.88 0.99 13.04
N ALA A 65 -4.13 -0.10 12.89
CA ALA A 65 -2.70 -0.13 13.16
C ALA A 65 -1.89 0.79 12.23
N GLY A 66 -2.40 1.10 11.04
CA GLY A 66 -1.79 2.09 10.13
C GLY A 66 -2.12 3.55 10.47
N LEU A 67 -3.04 3.79 11.41
CA LEU A 67 -3.40 5.13 11.90
C LEU A 67 -2.71 5.50 13.23
N LEU A 68 -2.15 4.52 13.94
CA LEU A 68 -1.32 4.69 15.14
C LEU A 68 0.16 4.84 14.77
#